data_AF-A0A2M7PGT4-F1
#
_entry.id   AF-A0A2M7PGT4-F1
#
_cell.length_a   1.000
_cell.length_b   1.000
_cell.length_c   1.000
_cell.angle_alpha   90.00
_cell.angle_beta   90.00
_cell.angle_gamma   90.00
#
_symmetry.space_group_name_H-M   'P 1'
#
loop_
_entity.id
_entity.type
_entity.pdbx_description
1 polymer ?
#
loop_
_entity_poly.entity_id
_entity_poly.type
_entity_poly.pdbx_seq_one_letter_code
_entity_poly.pdbx_strand_id
1 'polypeptide(L)'
;MLLIKQIKSSLKESARSSSARAGPLISIIRFALLPIIFFFALIYPLFALASDVAVIVSGSVRPYLEAVDGLTDILSAKDVKTEVFDLERYKGGLKKKLSEVVRDSKWHVRVAVGPNAAIFLEEELPENITPILYTMILNPDRVIKEEAFNCGVSLDIPVEIQLDLISRAFPGIRRLGLLYDPVHNNNFFEKGIKKAGELGMRVYAIKVSAKNDIPSALAASLDKIDAIWMIPDRTVISESIVGYVIKEALLKKKPTIG
;
A
#
# COMPACT_ATOMS: atom_id res chain seq x y z
N MET A 1 -25.59 40.44 21.44
CA MET A 1 -24.91 41.51 22.22
C MET A 1 -25.54 41.80 23.59
N LEU A 2 -26.85 41.59 23.79
CA LEU A 2 -27.54 41.77 25.08
C LEU A 2 -27.18 40.71 26.15
N LEU A 3 -27.06 39.43 25.75
CA LEU A 3 -26.76 38.32 26.67
C LEU A 3 -25.39 38.46 27.36
N ILE A 4 -24.38 38.94 26.63
CA ILE A 4 -23.02 39.16 27.16
C ILE A 4 -22.98 40.32 28.16
N LYS A 5 -23.82 41.34 27.97
CA LYS A 5 -23.95 42.46 28.93
C LYS A 5 -24.61 42.01 30.24
N GLN A 6 -25.60 41.13 30.15
CA GLN A 6 -26.34 40.59 31.29
C GLN A 6 -25.47 39.63 32.14
N ILE A 7 -24.65 38.82 31.48
CA ILE A 7 -23.66 37.96 32.15
C ILE A 7 -22.57 38.82 32.83
N LYS A 8 -22.08 39.89 32.17
CA LYS A 8 -21.10 40.80 32.77
C LYS A 8 -21.64 41.59 33.97
N SER A 9 -22.93 41.97 34.00
CA SER A 9 -23.49 42.67 35.16
C SER A 9 -23.70 41.71 36.34
N SER A 10 -24.17 40.49 36.08
CA SER A 10 -24.35 39.45 37.10
C SER A 10 -23.01 39.00 37.72
N LEU A 11 -21.94 38.91 36.92
CA LEU A 11 -20.59 38.65 37.42
C LEU A 11 -20.02 39.82 38.24
N LYS A 12 -20.39 41.07 37.91
CA LYS A 12 -19.91 42.27 38.62
C LYS A 12 -20.63 42.49 39.95
N GLU A 13 -21.90 42.06 40.06
CA GLU A 13 -22.63 42.00 41.34
C GLU A 13 -22.12 40.89 42.26
N SER A 14 -21.83 39.70 41.70
CA SER A 14 -21.20 38.60 42.44
C SER A 14 -19.81 38.96 42.96
N ALA A 15 -19.02 39.73 42.20
CA ALA A 15 -17.70 40.20 42.63
C ALA A 15 -17.75 41.33 43.69
N ARG A 16 -18.86 42.07 43.81
CA ARG A 16 -19.02 43.13 44.83
C ARG A 16 -19.49 42.59 46.18
N SER A 17 -20.24 41.49 46.22
CA SER A 17 -20.69 40.89 47.48
C SER A 17 -19.64 39.99 48.17
N SER A 18 -18.54 39.65 47.50
CA SER A 18 -17.49 38.79 48.07
C SER A 18 -16.31 39.53 48.74
N SER A 19 -16.42 40.86 48.92
CA SER A 19 -15.40 41.65 49.64
C SER A 19 -15.45 41.50 51.18
N ALA A 20 -16.32 40.64 51.70
CA ALA A 20 -16.35 40.28 53.12
C ALA A 20 -15.62 38.96 53.36
N ARG A 21 -14.40 39.05 53.90
CA ARG A 21 -13.59 37.95 54.50
C ARG A 21 -13.53 36.67 53.66
N ALA A 22 -12.60 36.64 52.70
CA ALA A 22 -12.00 35.40 52.24
C ALA A 22 -11.24 34.74 53.41
N GLY A 23 -11.97 34.04 54.28
CA GLY A 23 -11.41 33.31 55.41
C GLY A 23 -10.57 32.11 54.97
N PRO A 24 -9.98 31.37 55.93
CA PRO A 24 -9.11 30.21 55.67
C PRO A 24 -9.76 29.14 54.79
N LEU A 25 -11.09 29.15 54.65
CA LEU A 25 -11.87 28.25 53.81
C LEU A 25 -11.50 28.29 52.31
N ILE A 26 -11.19 29.45 51.72
CA ILE A 26 -10.79 29.54 50.29
C ILE A 26 -9.36 29.01 50.08
N SER A 27 -8.49 29.17 51.09
CA SER A 27 -7.15 28.58 51.10
C SER A 27 -7.22 27.06 51.23
N ILE A 28 -8.09 26.54 52.09
CA ILE A 28 -8.33 25.10 52.27
C ILE A 28 -8.90 24.47 50.99
N ILE A 29 -9.85 25.11 50.31
CA ILE A 29 -10.41 24.62 49.04
C ILE A 29 -9.34 24.58 47.93
N ARG A 30 -8.45 25.58 47.85
CA ARG A 30 -7.33 25.57 46.89
C ARG A 30 -6.29 24.49 47.21
N PHE A 31 -5.99 24.26 48.49
CA PHE A 31 -5.09 23.18 48.92
C PHE A 31 -5.70 21.78 48.77
N ALA A 32 -7.03 21.64 48.80
CA ALA A 32 -7.72 20.38 48.57
C ALA A 32 -7.96 20.06 47.08
N LEU A 33 -8.15 21.08 46.23
CA LEU A 33 -8.36 20.89 44.79
C LEU A 33 -7.06 20.63 44.01
N LEU A 34 -5.93 21.22 44.42
CA LEU A 34 -4.64 20.97 43.77
C LEU A 34 -4.22 19.50 43.73
N PRO A 35 -4.29 18.72 44.84
CA PRO A 35 -3.94 17.31 44.82
C PRO A 35 -4.97 16.47 44.05
N ILE A 36 -6.25 16.88 43.97
CA ILE A 36 -7.26 16.19 43.14
C ILE A 36 -6.97 16.39 41.65
N ILE A 37 -6.61 17.60 41.23
CA ILE A 37 -6.20 17.89 39.85
C ILE A 37 -4.89 17.18 39.53
N PHE A 38 -3.93 17.15 40.46
CA PHE A 38 -2.66 16.42 40.30
C PHE A 38 -2.88 14.90 40.26
N PHE A 39 -3.83 14.36 41.03
CA PHE A 39 -4.24 12.95 41.01
C PHE A 39 -4.95 12.60 39.71
N PHE A 40 -5.83 13.46 39.19
CA PHE A 40 -6.42 13.30 37.86
C PHE A 40 -5.38 13.43 36.74
N ALA A 41 -4.39 14.30 36.88
CA ALA A 41 -3.28 14.43 35.92
C ALA A 41 -2.30 13.24 35.98
N LEU A 42 -2.13 12.59 37.14
CA LEU A 42 -1.41 11.32 37.27
C LEU A 42 -2.22 10.12 36.78
N ILE A 43 -3.54 10.21 36.80
CA ILE A 43 -4.47 9.15 36.36
C ILE A 43 -4.82 9.26 34.89
N TYR A 44 -4.54 10.37 34.20
CA TYR A 44 -4.49 10.34 32.74
C TYR A 44 -3.46 9.28 32.39
N PRO A 45 -3.88 8.09 31.94
CA PRO A 45 -2.91 7.17 31.43
C PRO A 45 -2.29 7.94 30.27
N LEU A 46 -0.97 7.88 30.18
CA LEU A 46 -0.37 7.81 28.87
C LEU A 46 -1.08 6.61 28.22
N PHE A 47 -2.24 6.83 27.60
CA PHE A 47 -2.79 5.93 26.61
C PHE A 47 -1.78 6.05 25.48
N ALA A 48 -0.67 5.33 25.63
CA ALA A 48 0.04 4.77 24.52
C ALA A 48 -1.02 3.90 23.84
N LEU A 49 -1.76 4.51 22.92
CA LEU A 49 -2.57 3.82 21.94
C LEU A 49 -1.56 2.96 21.18
N ALA A 50 -1.32 1.75 21.69
CA ALA A 50 -0.72 0.71 20.90
C ALA A 50 -1.72 0.46 19.78
N SER A 51 -1.48 1.11 18.65
CA SER A 51 -2.31 0.90 17.47
C SER A 51 -2.02 -0.51 16.99
N ASP A 52 -2.98 -1.41 17.18
CA ASP A 52 -2.85 -2.77 16.65
C ASP A 52 -3.13 -2.75 15.14
N VAL A 53 -2.21 -3.33 14.36
CA VAL A 53 -2.29 -3.49 12.91
C VAL A 53 -2.45 -4.97 12.57
N ALA A 54 -3.50 -5.32 11.84
CA ALA A 54 -3.66 -6.67 11.29
C ALA A 54 -3.05 -6.73 9.90
N VAL A 55 -2.14 -7.67 9.68
CA VAL A 55 -1.51 -7.91 8.38
C VAL A 55 -1.97 -9.26 7.87
N ILE A 56 -2.73 -9.28 6.77
CA ILE A 56 -3.22 -10.49 6.13
C ILE A 56 -2.34 -10.74 4.93
N VAL A 57 -1.71 -11.90 4.87
CA VAL A 57 -0.77 -12.28 3.82
C VAL A 57 -1.39 -13.37 2.97
N SER A 58 -1.32 -13.22 1.64
CA SER A 58 -1.95 -14.15 0.70
C SER A 58 -1.35 -15.56 0.74
N GLY A 59 -0.10 -15.70 1.19
CA GLY A 59 0.64 -16.95 1.31
C GLY A 59 2.10 -16.73 1.71
N SER A 60 2.83 -17.81 1.98
CA SER A 60 4.20 -17.76 2.51
C SER A 60 5.29 -17.73 1.41
N VAL A 61 5.22 -16.77 0.47
CA VAL A 61 6.28 -16.56 -0.52
C VAL A 61 7.25 -15.47 -0.08
N ARG A 62 8.54 -15.63 -0.44
CA ARG A 62 9.62 -14.76 0.02
C ARG A 62 9.36 -13.25 -0.18
N PRO A 63 8.91 -12.75 -1.35
CA PRO A 63 8.64 -11.32 -1.50
C PRO A 63 7.60 -10.79 -0.52
N TYR A 64 6.57 -11.58 -0.20
CA TYR A 64 5.54 -11.15 0.76
C TYR A 64 6.08 -11.11 2.18
N LEU A 65 6.90 -12.09 2.56
CA LEU A 65 7.53 -12.10 3.88
C LEU A 65 8.49 -10.91 4.05
N GLU A 66 9.31 -10.62 3.05
CA GLU A 66 10.20 -9.45 3.07
C GLU A 66 9.42 -8.12 3.19
N ALA A 67 8.28 -8.00 2.51
CA ALA A 67 7.40 -6.83 2.63
C ALA A 67 6.77 -6.72 4.04
N VAL A 68 6.36 -7.85 4.63
CA VAL A 68 5.81 -7.92 6.00
C VAL A 68 6.87 -7.58 7.03
N ASP A 69 8.09 -8.10 6.89
CA ASP A 69 9.22 -7.83 7.78
C ASP A 69 9.55 -6.35 7.76
N GLY A 70 9.72 -5.74 6.58
CA GLY A 70 9.99 -4.32 6.45
C GLY A 70 8.89 -3.42 7.04
N LEU A 71 7.61 -3.79 6.84
CA LEU A 71 6.48 -3.11 7.47
C LEU A 71 6.54 -3.23 9.01
N THR A 72 6.75 -4.45 9.51
CA THR A 72 6.76 -4.78 10.94
C THR A 72 7.91 -4.09 11.66
N ASP A 73 9.10 -4.05 11.06
CA ASP A 73 10.29 -3.40 11.62
C ASP A 73 10.06 -1.89 11.83
N ILE A 74 9.52 -1.21 10.82
CA ILE A 74 9.24 0.24 10.88
C ILE A 74 8.15 0.55 11.91
N LEU A 75 7.11 -0.28 11.98
CA LEU A 75 6.00 -0.10 12.92
C LEU A 75 6.43 -0.39 14.36
N SER A 76 7.20 -1.45 14.58
CA SER A 76 7.72 -1.81 15.91
C SER A 76 8.65 -0.73 16.46
N ALA A 77 9.48 -0.10 15.60
CA ALA A 77 10.31 1.04 15.97
C ALA A 77 9.50 2.30 16.38
N LYS A 78 8.19 2.31 16.14
CA LYS A 78 7.24 3.36 16.53
C LYS A 78 6.26 2.88 17.62
N ASP A 79 6.56 1.78 18.30
CA ASP A 79 5.71 1.16 19.33
C ASP A 79 4.32 0.74 18.82
N VAL A 80 4.19 0.48 17.51
CA VAL A 80 2.98 -0.02 16.86
C VAL A 80 3.06 -1.55 16.76
N LYS A 81 2.04 -2.26 17.24
CA LYS A 81 2.01 -3.72 17.23
C LYS A 81 1.39 -4.24 15.94
N THR A 82 1.99 -5.29 15.39
CA THR A 82 1.50 -5.97 14.19
C THR A 82 1.19 -7.43 14.49
N GLU A 83 0.02 -7.91 14.08
CA GLU A 83 -0.32 -9.34 14.08
C GLU A 83 -0.46 -9.82 12.63
N VAL A 84 0.28 -10.89 12.29
CA VAL A 84 0.37 -11.40 10.91
C VAL A 84 -0.46 -12.68 10.77
N PHE A 85 -1.35 -12.70 9.78
CA PHE A 85 -2.23 -13.81 9.45
C PHE A 85 -1.94 -14.33 8.05
N ASP A 86 -1.33 -15.51 7.95
CA ASP A 86 -1.13 -16.21 6.68
C ASP A 86 -2.43 -16.90 6.24
N LEU A 87 -3.08 -16.32 5.22
CA LEU A 87 -4.40 -16.73 4.75
C LEU A 87 -4.45 -18.20 4.32
N GLU A 88 -3.37 -18.77 3.81
CA GLU A 88 -3.32 -20.17 3.38
C GLU A 88 -3.52 -21.16 4.54
N ARG A 89 -3.22 -20.73 5.78
CA ARG A 89 -3.42 -21.52 7.00
C ARG A 89 -4.88 -21.55 7.47
N TYR A 90 -5.74 -20.69 6.94
CA TYR A 90 -7.14 -20.55 7.36
C TYR A 90 -8.10 -21.12 6.32
N LYS A 91 -8.36 -22.44 6.42
CA LYS A 91 -9.29 -23.17 5.54
C LYS A 91 -10.54 -23.61 6.30
N GLY A 92 -11.67 -23.73 5.59
CA GLY A 92 -12.94 -24.19 6.17
C GLY A 92 -13.40 -23.34 7.36
N GLY A 93 -13.74 -23.98 8.48
CA GLY A 93 -14.20 -23.30 9.69
C GLY A 93 -13.20 -22.30 10.29
N LEU A 94 -11.89 -22.49 10.05
CA LEU A 94 -10.86 -21.53 10.49
C LEU A 94 -10.95 -20.19 9.76
N LYS A 95 -11.40 -20.18 8.50
CA LYS A 95 -11.59 -18.94 7.74
C LYS A 95 -12.61 -18.05 8.43
N LYS A 96 -13.73 -18.62 8.92
CA LYS A 96 -14.74 -17.87 9.69
C LYS A 96 -14.17 -17.25 10.96
N LYS A 97 -13.31 -17.97 11.68
CA LYS A 97 -12.63 -17.43 12.86
C LYS A 97 -11.70 -16.26 12.49
N LEU A 98 -10.97 -16.36 11.38
CA LEU A 98 -10.17 -15.24 10.89
C LEU A 98 -11.06 -14.05 10.54
N SER A 99 -12.21 -14.27 9.88
CA SER A 99 -13.21 -13.22 9.58
C SER A 99 -13.65 -12.48 10.85
N GLU A 100 -13.93 -13.20 11.94
CA GLU A 100 -14.28 -12.60 13.24
C GLU A 100 -13.11 -11.79 13.81
N VAL A 101 -11.89 -12.32 13.77
CA VAL A 101 -10.68 -11.62 14.24
C VAL A 101 -10.44 -10.35 13.43
N VAL A 102 -10.49 -10.40 12.10
CA VAL A 102 -10.22 -9.22 11.28
C VAL A 102 -11.33 -8.18 11.40
N ARG A 103 -12.58 -8.54 11.75
CA ARG A 103 -13.66 -7.56 11.98
C ARG A 103 -13.58 -6.84 13.33
N ASP A 104 -12.73 -7.30 14.24
CA ASP A 104 -12.58 -6.71 15.57
C ASP A 104 -12.20 -5.22 15.49
N SER A 105 -12.86 -4.38 16.30
CA SER A 105 -12.61 -2.94 16.36
C SER A 105 -11.29 -2.57 17.05
N LYS A 106 -10.57 -3.54 17.63
CA LYS A 106 -9.22 -3.33 18.17
C LYS A 106 -8.21 -2.91 17.09
N TRP A 107 -8.45 -3.32 15.84
CA TRP A 107 -7.56 -2.99 14.73
C TRP A 107 -7.77 -1.56 14.29
N HIS A 108 -6.67 -0.82 14.18
CA HIS A 108 -6.68 0.57 13.71
C HIS A 108 -6.36 0.66 12.22
N VAL A 109 -5.64 -0.33 11.69
CA VAL A 109 -5.33 -0.48 10.26
C VAL A 109 -5.32 -1.96 9.94
N ARG A 110 -5.77 -2.30 8.73
CA ARG A 110 -5.66 -3.64 8.15
C ARG A 110 -4.86 -3.56 6.87
N VAL A 111 -3.90 -4.45 6.68
CA VAL A 111 -3.01 -4.46 5.53
C VAL A 111 -3.15 -5.78 4.78
N ALA A 112 -3.53 -5.71 3.51
CA ALA A 112 -3.47 -6.83 2.59
C ALA A 112 -2.08 -6.92 1.96
N VAL A 113 -1.43 -8.07 2.06
CA VAL A 113 -0.19 -8.38 1.33
C VAL A 113 -0.52 -9.44 0.27
N GLY A 114 -0.57 -8.99 -0.99
CA GLY A 114 -0.93 -9.81 -2.15
C GLY A 114 -2.43 -9.87 -2.46
N PRO A 115 -2.79 -10.43 -3.62
CA PRO A 115 -4.13 -10.33 -4.19
C PRO A 115 -5.21 -11.08 -3.39
N ASN A 116 -4.93 -12.28 -2.89
CA ASN A 116 -5.93 -13.07 -2.17
C ASN A 116 -6.27 -12.47 -0.81
N ALA A 117 -5.29 -11.88 -0.13
CA ALA A 117 -5.49 -11.14 1.11
C ALA A 117 -6.38 -9.90 0.89
N ALA A 118 -6.19 -9.21 -0.24
CA ALA A 118 -6.97 -8.03 -0.56
C ALA A 118 -8.43 -8.37 -0.88
N ILE A 119 -8.65 -9.40 -1.72
CA ILE A 119 -10.00 -9.92 -1.99
C ILE A 119 -10.69 -10.35 -0.70
N PHE A 120 -9.97 -11.07 0.18
CA PHE A 120 -10.51 -11.49 1.47
C PHE A 120 -10.94 -10.29 2.34
N LEU A 121 -10.09 -9.25 2.46
CA LEU A 121 -10.45 -8.08 3.26
C LEU A 121 -11.60 -7.28 2.65
N GLU A 122 -11.67 -7.15 1.32
CA GLU A 122 -12.80 -6.52 0.64
C GLU A 122 -14.12 -7.26 0.90
N GLU A 123 -14.13 -8.60 0.83
CA GLU A 123 -15.30 -9.43 1.11
C GLU A 123 -15.74 -9.34 2.58
N GLU A 124 -14.79 -9.24 3.51
CA GLU A 124 -15.08 -9.25 4.94
C GLU A 124 -15.45 -7.88 5.51
N LEU A 125 -15.04 -6.79 4.85
CA LEU A 125 -15.14 -5.43 5.37
C LEU A 125 -15.75 -4.44 4.36
N PRO A 126 -16.91 -4.76 3.74
CA PRO A 126 -17.51 -3.91 2.71
C PRO A 126 -17.99 -2.55 3.23
N GLU A 127 -18.17 -2.39 4.55
CA GLU A 127 -18.52 -1.12 5.20
C GLU A 127 -17.69 -0.98 6.47
N ASN A 128 -16.62 -0.18 6.43
CA ASN A 128 -15.83 0.03 7.64
C ASN A 128 -15.19 1.41 7.75
N ILE A 129 -15.23 1.97 8.97
CA ILE A 129 -14.56 3.22 9.36
C ILE A 129 -13.04 3.02 9.41
N THR A 130 -12.60 1.77 9.61
CA THR A 130 -11.17 1.49 9.79
C THR A 130 -10.43 1.42 8.46
N PRO A 131 -9.30 2.13 8.30
CA PRO A 131 -8.51 2.09 7.08
C PRO A 131 -8.04 0.68 6.68
N ILE A 132 -8.22 0.37 5.40
CA ILE A 132 -7.67 -0.83 4.76
C ILE A 132 -6.62 -0.39 3.73
N LEU A 133 -5.43 -0.97 3.85
CA LEU A 133 -4.30 -0.75 2.96
C LEU A 133 -3.96 -2.01 2.17
N TYR A 134 -3.31 -1.87 1.02
CA TYR A 134 -2.76 -3.00 0.29
C TYR A 134 -1.31 -2.80 -0.13
N THR A 135 -0.60 -3.91 -0.34
CA THR A 135 0.70 -3.93 -1.01
C THR A 135 0.92 -5.26 -1.75
N MET A 136 1.95 -5.32 -2.60
CA MET A 136 2.34 -6.51 -3.34
C MET A 136 1.26 -7.01 -4.32
N ILE A 137 0.51 -6.09 -4.92
CA ILE A 137 -0.53 -6.39 -5.93
C ILE A 137 -0.13 -5.75 -7.25
N LEU A 138 -0.11 -6.54 -8.32
CA LEU A 138 0.08 -6.08 -9.69
C LEU A 138 -1.29 -5.72 -10.29
N ASN A 139 -1.44 -4.53 -10.87
CA ASN A 139 -2.67 -3.97 -11.42
C ASN A 139 -3.86 -4.07 -10.43
N PRO A 140 -3.83 -3.35 -9.29
CA PRO A 140 -4.84 -3.47 -8.22
C PRO A 140 -6.27 -3.22 -8.70
N ASP A 141 -6.48 -2.30 -9.66
CA ASP A 141 -7.80 -2.00 -10.24
C ASP A 141 -8.48 -3.21 -10.92
N ARG A 142 -7.72 -4.28 -11.23
CA ARG A 142 -8.24 -5.55 -11.77
C ARG A 142 -8.52 -6.61 -10.72
N VAL A 143 -8.16 -6.35 -9.47
CA VAL A 143 -8.21 -7.31 -8.35
C VAL A 143 -9.20 -6.85 -7.30
N ILE A 144 -9.22 -5.55 -7.00
CA ILE A 144 -10.02 -4.94 -5.94
C ILE A 144 -10.77 -3.72 -6.47
N LYS A 145 -11.89 -3.38 -5.83
CA LYS A 145 -12.62 -2.15 -6.15
C LYS A 145 -11.88 -0.92 -5.62
N GLU A 146 -11.92 0.18 -6.37
CA GLU A 146 -11.20 1.42 -6.05
C GLU A 146 -11.63 1.99 -4.68
N GLU A 147 -12.91 1.86 -4.32
CA GLU A 147 -13.46 2.40 -3.07
C GLU A 147 -13.26 1.48 -1.85
N ALA A 148 -12.82 0.23 -2.06
CA ALA A 148 -12.69 -0.75 -0.99
C ALA A 148 -11.43 -0.53 -0.12
N PHE A 149 -10.45 0.21 -0.62
CA PHE A 149 -9.17 0.45 0.04
C PHE A 149 -8.87 1.95 0.12
N ASN A 150 -8.30 2.39 1.23
CA ASN A 150 -7.98 3.81 1.44
C ASN A 150 -6.74 4.23 0.65
N CYS A 151 -5.71 3.39 0.61
CA CYS A 151 -4.55 3.54 -0.26
C CYS A 151 -3.74 2.23 -0.33
N GLY A 152 -2.69 2.21 -1.13
CA GLY A 152 -1.79 1.07 -1.18
C GLY A 152 -0.51 1.34 -1.96
N VAL A 153 0.35 0.33 -1.99
CA VAL A 153 1.61 0.32 -2.75
C VAL A 153 1.55 -0.84 -3.75
N SER A 154 1.17 -0.55 -4.99
CA SER A 154 1.10 -1.57 -6.05
C SER A 154 2.50 -1.96 -6.54
N LEU A 155 2.57 -3.08 -7.25
CA LEU A 155 3.77 -3.54 -7.95
C LEU A 155 3.92 -2.89 -9.34
N ASP A 156 3.01 -1.99 -9.72
CA ASP A 156 3.03 -1.37 -11.03
C ASP A 156 4.11 -0.30 -11.09
N ILE A 157 5.08 -0.51 -11.98
CA ILE A 157 6.09 0.51 -12.26
C ILE A 157 5.61 1.31 -13.49
N PRO A 158 5.39 2.62 -13.37
CA PRO A 158 5.02 3.48 -14.50
C PRO A 158 5.98 3.31 -15.68
N VAL A 159 5.41 3.18 -16.87
CA VAL A 159 6.15 3.00 -18.13
C VAL A 159 7.16 4.13 -18.36
N GLU A 160 6.81 5.34 -17.95
CA GLU A 160 7.66 6.52 -18.08
C GLU A 160 8.95 6.36 -17.27
N ILE A 161 8.83 5.86 -16.03
CA ILE A 161 9.96 5.60 -15.15
C ILE A 161 10.84 4.49 -15.74
N GLN A 162 10.24 3.40 -16.23
CA GLN A 162 11.00 2.30 -16.84
C GLN A 162 11.79 2.78 -18.06
N LEU A 163 11.15 3.52 -18.98
CA LEU A 163 11.82 4.02 -20.20
C LEU A 163 12.90 5.05 -19.89
N ASP A 164 12.69 5.94 -18.91
CA ASP A 164 13.71 6.89 -18.48
C ASP A 164 14.93 6.18 -17.86
N LEU A 165 14.73 5.07 -17.14
CA LEU A 165 15.82 4.25 -16.64
C LEU A 165 16.54 3.50 -17.77
N ILE A 166 15.81 2.91 -18.71
CA ILE A 166 16.37 2.21 -19.87
C ILE A 166 17.22 3.14 -20.71
N SER A 167 16.71 4.33 -21.05
CA SER A 167 17.43 5.31 -21.87
C SER A 167 18.74 5.76 -21.21
N ARG A 168 18.74 5.96 -19.89
CA ARG A 168 19.93 6.33 -19.12
C ARG A 168 20.95 5.18 -19.00
N ALA A 169 20.49 3.97 -18.73
CA ALA A 169 21.36 2.81 -18.57
C ALA A 169 21.95 2.34 -19.92
N PHE A 170 21.21 2.50 -21.00
CA PHE A 170 21.55 1.96 -22.32
C PHE A 170 21.36 3.01 -23.44
N PRO A 171 22.21 4.05 -23.50
CA PRO A 171 22.04 5.16 -24.45
C PRO A 171 22.15 4.76 -25.93
N GLY A 172 22.69 3.56 -26.22
CA GLY A 172 22.80 3.02 -27.57
C GLY A 172 21.54 2.31 -28.09
N ILE A 173 20.57 1.99 -27.23
CA ILE A 173 19.34 1.28 -27.63
C ILE A 173 18.39 2.28 -28.29
N ARG A 174 18.03 2.03 -29.56
CA ARG A 174 17.07 2.85 -30.33
C ARG A 174 15.77 2.10 -30.61
N ARG A 175 15.81 0.78 -30.69
CA ARG A 175 14.71 -0.12 -31.07
C ARG A 175 14.46 -1.13 -29.96
N LEU A 176 13.52 -0.85 -29.07
CA LEU A 176 13.20 -1.68 -27.92
C LEU A 176 12.02 -2.61 -28.26
N GLY A 177 12.19 -3.93 -28.20
CA GLY A 177 11.10 -4.87 -28.42
C GLY A 177 10.38 -5.21 -27.12
N LEU A 178 9.12 -4.79 -26.95
CA LEU A 178 8.31 -5.13 -25.79
C LEU A 178 7.60 -6.48 -26.02
N LEU A 179 7.91 -7.48 -25.19
CA LEU A 179 7.23 -8.78 -25.18
C LEU A 179 6.04 -8.73 -24.21
N TYR A 180 4.82 -8.83 -24.74
CA TYR A 180 3.60 -8.70 -23.94
C TYR A 180 2.39 -9.36 -24.58
N ASP A 181 1.37 -9.60 -23.76
CA ASP A 181 0.03 -9.99 -24.19
C ASP A 181 -0.87 -8.75 -24.35
N PRO A 182 -1.37 -8.45 -25.57
CA PRO A 182 -2.27 -7.33 -25.80
C PRO A 182 -3.55 -7.35 -24.96
N VAL A 183 -4.06 -8.51 -24.57
CA VAL A 183 -5.23 -8.62 -23.68
C VAL A 183 -4.94 -7.99 -22.32
N HIS A 184 -3.70 -8.11 -21.84
CA HIS A 184 -3.32 -7.67 -20.50
C HIS A 184 -2.63 -6.31 -20.49
N ASN A 185 -1.79 -5.99 -21.47
CA ASN A 185 -0.84 -4.88 -21.39
C ASN A 185 -0.84 -3.92 -22.60
N ASN A 186 -1.90 -3.90 -23.43
CA ASN A 186 -1.93 -2.98 -24.57
C ASN A 186 -1.85 -1.50 -24.17
N ASN A 187 -2.52 -1.09 -23.09
CA ASN A 187 -2.43 0.30 -22.60
C ASN A 187 -0.99 0.68 -22.20
N PHE A 188 -0.25 -0.26 -21.59
CA PHE A 188 1.16 -0.05 -21.24
C PHE A 188 2.03 0.13 -22.49
N PHE A 189 1.80 -0.67 -23.52
CA PHE A 189 2.48 -0.54 -24.82
C PHE A 189 2.20 0.81 -25.49
N GLU A 190 0.95 1.26 -25.57
CA GLU A 190 0.58 2.53 -26.21
C GLU A 190 1.24 3.74 -25.50
N LYS A 191 1.21 3.76 -24.16
CA LYS A 191 1.94 4.76 -23.38
C LYS A 191 3.44 4.69 -23.61
N GLY A 192 3.99 3.47 -23.72
CA GLY A 192 5.39 3.21 -24.01
C GLY A 192 5.85 3.76 -25.37
N ILE A 193 5.05 3.62 -26.42
CA ILE A 193 5.37 4.20 -27.74
C ILE A 193 5.48 5.71 -27.62
N LYS A 194 4.49 6.37 -26.98
CA LYS A 194 4.45 7.82 -26.83
C LYS A 194 5.72 8.32 -26.12
N LYS A 195 6.02 7.77 -24.95
CA LYS A 195 7.18 8.16 -24.15
C LYS A 195 8.50 7.85 -24.84
N ALA A 196 8.62 6.69 -25.50
CA ALA A 196 9.84 6.34 -26.21
C ALA A 196 10.15 7.31 -27.35
N GLY A 197 9.12 7.81 -28.05
CA GLY A 197 9.27 8.84 -29.08
C GLY A 197 9.92 10.12 -28.53
N GLU A 198 9.54 10.56 -27.33
CA GLU A 198 10.14 11.70 -26.63
C GLU A 198 11.62 11.48 -26.29
N LEU A 199 12.01 10.22 -26.09
CA LEU A 199 13.39 9.80 -25.77
C LEU A 199 14.23 9.46 -27.01
N GLY A 200 13.71 9.65 -28.24
CA GLY A 200 14.41 9.29 -29.47
C GLY A 200 14.57 7.78 -29.68
N MET A 201 13.73 6.99 -29.02
CA MET A 201 13.62 5.53 -29.11
C MET A 201 12.33 5.13 -29.85
N ARG A 202 12.25 3.86 -30.25
CA ARG A 202 11.02 3.23 -30.77
C ARG A 202 10.76 1.95 -30.02
N VAL A 203 9.51 1.76 -29.59
CA VAL A 203 9.05 0.49 -29.01
C VAL A 203 8.38 -0.34 -30.10
N TYR A 204 8.84 -1.56 -30.29
CA TYR A 204 8.28 -2.54 -31.22
C TYR A 204 7.46 -3.57 -30.44
N ALA A 205 6.25 -3.86 -30.91
CA ALA A 205 5.42 -4.88 -30.30
C ALA A 205 5.93 -6.28 -30.64
N ILE A 206 6.24 -7.09 -29.64
CA ILE A 206 6.39 -8.54 -29.73
C ILE A 206 5.14 -9.13 -29.04
N LYS A 207 4.06 -9.24 -29.80
CA LYS A 207 2.75 -9.66 -29.29
C LYS A 207 2.69 -11.18 -29.17
N VAL A 208 2.16 -11.66 -28.07
CA VAL A 208 1.86 -13.08 -27.85
C VAL A 208 0.47 -13.22 -27.21
N SER A 209 -0.24 -14.31 -27.49
CA SER A 209 -1.52 -14.60 -26.84
C SER A 209 -1.44 -15.85 -25.96
N ALA A 210 -0.42 -16.67 -26.18
CA ALA A 210 -0.12 -17.84 -25.38
C ALA A 210 1.41 -18.07 -25.30
N LYS A 211 1.83 -18.84 -24.30
CA LYS A 211 3.24 -19.22 -24.09
C LYS A 211 3.89 -19.86 -25.31
N ASN A 212 3.12 -20.64 -26.08
CA ASN A 212 3.59 -21.35 -27.25
C ASN A 212 3.88 -20.43 -28.45
N ASP A 213 3.39 -19.19 -28.43
CA ASP A 213 3.64 -18.20 -29.48
C ASP A 213 5.00 -17.51 -29.32
N ILE A 214 5.59 -17.58 -28.13
CA ILE A 214 6.81 -16.83 -27.77
C ILE A 214 7.99 -17.19 -28.70
N PRO A 215 8.30 -18.48 -28.98
CA PRO A 215 9.40 -18.82 -29.87
C PRO A 215 9.29 -18.19 -31.26
N SER A 216 8.10 -18.26 -31.89
CA SER A 216 7.88 -17.72 -33.23
C SER A 216 7.88 -16.18 -33.24
N ALA A 217 7.28 -15.55 -32.23
CA ALA A 217 7.25 -14.11 -32.08
C ALA A 217 8.66 -13.51 -31.88
N LEU A 218 9.51 -14.18 -31.08
CA LEU A 218 10.91 -13.79 -30.89
C LEU A 218 11.71 -13.93 -32.19
N ALA A 219 11.61 -15.08 -32.87
CA ALA A 219 12.32 -15.33 -34.12
C ALA A 219 12.01 -14.29 -35.20
N ALA A 220 10.76 -13.82 -35.29
CA ALA A 220 10.34 -12.80 -36.26
C ALA A 220 10.80 -11.37 -35.93
N SER A 221 11.23 -11.12 -34.68
CA SER A 221 11.45 -9.78 -34.13
C SER A 221 12.90 -9.48 -33.75
N LEU A 222 13.66 -10.49 -33.33
CA LEU A 222 15.01 -10.33 -32.75
C LEU A 222 16.01 -9.58 -33.65
N ASP A 223 15.95 -9.81 -34.96
CA ASP A 223 16.87 -9.17 -35.91
C ASP A 223 16.50 -7.67 -36.16
N LYS A 224 15.30 -7.24 -35.77
CA LYS A 224 14.76 -5.88 -35.98
C LYS A 224 14.93 -4.95 -34.78
N ILE A 225 15.27 -5.49 -33.61
CA ILE A 225 15.36 -4.77 -32.34
C ILE A 225 16.80 -4.76 -31.81
N ASP A 226 17.08 -3.83 -30.91
CA ASP A 226 18.36 -3.71 -30.23
C ASP A 226 18.35 -4.43 -28.88
N ALA A 227 17.19 -4.54 -28.24
CA ALA A 227 16.99 -5.20 -26.95
C ALA A 227 15.56 -5.72 -26.79
N ILE A 228 15.38 -6.73 -25.94
CA ILE A 228 14.07 -7.19 -25.48
C ILE A 228 13.76 -6.51 -24.15
N TRP A 229 12.55 -5.98 -24.03
CA TRP A 229 11.97 -5.50 -22.79
C TRP A 229 10.86 -6.45 -22.36
N MET A 230 11.03 -7.01 -21.17
CA MET A 230 10.07 -7.86 -20.49
C MET A 230 9.41 -7.05 -19.39
N ILE A 231 8.11 -7.28 -19.20
CA ILE A 231 7.32 -6.65 -18.14
C ILE A 231 6.52 -7.72 -17.40
N PRO A 232 6.01 -7.42 -16.19
CA PRO A 232 5.04 -8.29 -15.54
C PRO A 232 3.79 -8.50 -16.40
N ASP A 233 3.68 -9.69 -16.99
CA ASP A 233 2.56 -10.08 -17.84
C ASP A 233 2.25 -11.56 -17.61
N ARG A 234 0.98 -11.87 -17.31
CA ARG A 234 0.54 -13.23 -16.91
C ARG A 234 0.87 -14.30 -17.95
N THR A 235 0.96 -13.94 -19.23
CA THR A 235 1.30 -14.86 -20.32
C THR A 235 2.79 -15.17 -20.36
N VAL A 236 3.66 -14.25 -19.90
CA VAL A 236 5.14 -14.34 -20.07
C VAL A 236 5.92 -14.44 -18.76
N ILE A 237 5.26 -14.31 -17.59
CA ILE A 237 5.91 -14.16 -16.27
C ILE A 237 6.60 -15.41 -15.72
N SER A 238 6.32 -16.61 -16.24
CA SER A 238 6.86 -17.84 -15.65
C SER A 238 8.38 -17.94 -15.81
N GLU A 239 9.07 -18.41 -14.77
CA GLU A 239 10.54 -18.52 -14.74
C GLU A 239 11.13 -19.26 -15.94
N SER A 240 10.49 -20.35 -16.39
CA SER A 240 10.92 -21.10 -17.58
C SER A 240 10.87 -20.26 -18.86
N ILE A 241 9.87 -19.38 -18.99
CA ILE A 241 9.73 -18.48 -20.13
C ILE A 241 10.75 -17.36 -20.04
N VAL A 242 10.96 -16.77 -18.87
CA VAL A 242 12.00 -15.75 -18.65
C VAL A 242 13.37 -16.32 -19.01
N GLY A 243 13.71 -17.51 -18.50
CA GLY A 243 14.96 -18.19 -18.82
C GLY A 243 15.11 -18.49 -20.32
N TYR A 244 14.03 -18.93 -20.98
CA TYR A 244 14.01 -19.15 -22.42
C TYR A 244 14.27 -17.85 -23.22
N VAL A 245 13.55 -16.77 -22.90
CA VAL A 245 13.70 -15.46 -23.59
C VAL A 245 15.12 -14.94 -23.43
N ILE A 246 15.69 -15.00 -22.22
CA ILE A 246 17.08 -14.60 -21.96
C ILE A 246 18.05 -15.43 -22.80
N LYS A 247 17.86 -16.76 -22.85
CA LYS A 247 18.71 -17.66 -23.65
C LYS A 247 18.68 -17.30 -25.14
N GLU A 248 17.49 -17.13 -25.72
CA GLU A 248 17.34 -16.77 -27.14
C GLU A 248 17.94 -15.39 -27.46
N ALA A 249 17.73 -14.41 -26.57
CA ALA A 249 18.32 -13.09 -26.71
C ALA A 249 19.86 -13.15 -26.69
N LEU A 250 20.44 -13.91 -25.76
CA LEU A 250 21.89 -14.10 -25.64
C LEU A 250 22.49 -14.75 -26.89
N LEU A 251 21.84 -15.77 -27.47
CA LEU A 251 22.28 -16.40 -28.72
C LEU A 251 22.35 -15.40 -29.89
N LYS A 252 21.47 -14.39 -29.89
CA LYS A 252 21.44 -13.29 -30.87
C LYS A 252 22.22 -12.04 -30.42
N LYS A 253 22.93 -12.11 -29.29
CA LYS A 253 23.68 -10.99 -28.67
C LYS A 253 22.79 -9.75 -28.44
N LYS A 254 21.54 -9.97 -28.03
CA LYS A 254 20.58 -8.93 -27.64
C LYS A 254 20.46 -8.93 -26.11
N PRO A 255 20.55 -7.77 -25.44
CA PRO A 255 20.24 -7.67 -24.03
C PRO A 255 18.72 -7.87 -23.80
N THR A 256 18.41 -8.46 -22.66
CA THR A 256 17.05 -8.54 -22.12
C THR A 256 16.99 -7.63 -20.89
N ILE A 257 15.94 -6.82 -20.81
CA ILE A 257 15.68 -5.87 -19.73
C ILE A 257 14.35 -6.27 -19.09
N GLY A 258 14.32 -6.38 -17.76
CA GLY A 258 13.13 -6.73 -16.98
C GLY A 258 13.33 -6.44 -15.50
#